data_AF-I7L4V3-F1
#
_entry.id   AF-I7L4V3-F1
#
_cell.length_a   1.000
_cell.length_b   1.000
_cell.length_c   1.000
_cell.angle_alpha   90.00
_cell.angle_beta   90.00
_cell.angle_gamma   90.00
#
_symmetry.space_group_name_H-M   'P 1'
#
loop_
_entity.id
_entity.type
_entity.pdbx_description
1 polymer ?
#
loop_
_entity_poly.entity_id
_entity_poly.type
_entity_poly.pdbx_seq_one_letter_code
_entity_poly.pdbx_strand_id
1 'polypeptide(L)'
;MNELEKNEKLGDLYAYYGPLLTKGQQSYFEDYYYNDLSLGEIADNHHVSRQAVYDNLKRSSKALENYEDKLHMRRDYKNISDKVWEIAWAVDHHQIDEAHDEIGNLLHELGEM
;
A
#
# COMPACT_ATOMS: atom_id res chain seq x y z
N MET A 1 11.53 12.61 3.05
CA MET A 1 10.56 11.71 3.68
C MET A 1 11.10 11.36 5.05
N ASN A 2 10.37 11.66 6.12
CA ASN A 2 10.77 11.26 7.47
C ASN A 2 10.48 9.76 7.69
N GLU A 3 10.96 9.17 8.79
CA GLU A 3 10.76 7.73 9.06
C GLU A 3 9.27 7.36 9.23
N LEU A 4 8.44 8.29 9.73
CA LEU A 4 7.00 8.07 9.88
C LEU A 4 6.31 7.90 8.51
N GLU A 5 6.53 8.84 7.60
CA GLU A 5 5.98 8.81 6.23
C GLU A 5 6.41 7.55 5.47
N LYS A 6 7.63 7.07 5.73
CA LYS A 6 8.14 5.83 5.14
C LYS A 6 7.40 4.60 5.69
N ASN A 7 7.15 4.57 7.00
CA ASN A 7 6.44 3.48 7.65
C ASN A 7 4.97 3.43 7.20
N GLU A 8 4.31 4.58 7.11
CA GLU A 8 2.95 4.69 6.57
C GLU A 8 2.87 4.17 5.12
N LYS A 9 3.79 4.62 4.26
CA LYS A 9 3.85 4.13 2.86
C LYS A 9 4.02 2.60 2.80
N LEU A 10 4.87 2.03 3.65
CA LEU A 10 5.08 0.57 3.66
C LEU A 10 3.86 -0.17 4.21
N GLY A 11 3.17 0.38 5.22
CA GLY A 11 1.91 -0.15 5.72
C GLY A 11 0.82 -0.18 4.65
N ASP A 12 0.68 0.90 3.87
CA ASP A 12 -0.22 0.94 2.71
C ASP A 12 0.11 -0.18 1.72
N LEU A 13 1.37 -0.26 1.29
CA LEU A 13 1.78 -1.28 0.33
C LEU A 13 1.59 -2.70 0.85
N TYR A 14 1.77 -2.93 2.15
CA TYR A 14 1.49 -4.22 2.77
C TYR A 14 0.00 -4.58 2.71
N ALA A 15 -0.92 -3.61 2.83
CA ALA A 15 -2.34 -3.86 2.69
C ALA A 15 -2.72 -4.40 1.29
N TYR A 16 -2.03 -3.95 0.24
CA TYR A 16 -2.23 -4.44 -1.13
C TYR A 16 -1.47 -5.74 -1.41
N TYR A 17 -0.23 -5.86 -0.93
CA TYR A 17 0.72 -6.87 -1.42
C TYR A 17 1.27 -7.81 -0.35
N GLY A 18 0.93 -7.61 0.92
CA GLY A 18 1.34 -8.46 2.04
C GLY A 18 1.11 -9.96 1.78
N PRO A 19 -0.04 -10.38 1.23
CA PRO A 19 -0.29 -11.78 0.89
C PRO A 19 0.69 -12.40 -0.11
N LEU A 20 1.38 -11.60 -0.93
CA LEU A 20 2.39 -12.06 -1.91
C LEU A 20 3.76 -12.30 -1.27
N LEU A 21 4.01 -11.78 -0.07
CA LEU A 21 5.22 -12.05 0.69
C LEU A 21 5.20 -13.48 1.22
N THR A 22 6.38 -14.02 1.52
CA THR A 22 6.48 -15.31 2.22
C THR A 22 5.98 -15.17 3.67
N LYS A 23 5.58 -16.27 4.30
CA LYS A 23 5.11 -16.25 5.70
C LYS A 23 6.13 -15.70 6.69
N GLY A 24 7.42 -15.96 6.49
CA GLY A 24 8.48 -15.38 7.32
C GLY A 24 8.67 -13.88 7.09
N GLN A 25 8.40 -13.38 5.89
CA GLN A 25 8.42 -11.94 5.61
C GLN A 25 7.21 -11.24 6.22
N GLN A 26 6.01 -11.82 6.09
CA GLN A 26 4.78 -11.34 6.72
C GLN A 26 4.96 -11.23 8.23
N SER A 27 5.38 -12.31 8.89
CA SER A 27 5.54 -12.34 10.34
C SER A 27 6.50 -11.26 10.85
N TYR A 28 7.66 -11.10 10.22
CA TYR A 28 8.64 -10.11 10.69
C TYR A 28 8.14 -8.68 10.43
N PHE A 29 7.45 -8.47 9.31
CA PHE A 29 6.87 -7.18 8.96
C PHE A 29 5.76 -6.80 9.95
N GLU A 30 4.83 -7.71 10.24
CA GLU A 30 3.74 -7.46 11.19
C GLU A 30 4.27 -7.23 12.61
N ASP A 31 5.25 -8.02 13.04
CA ASP A 31 5.90 -7.84 14.33
C ASP A 31 6.53 -6.44 14.47
N TYR A 32 7.19 -5.95 13.43
CA TYR A 32 7.86 -4.66 13.45
C TYR A 32 6.89 -3.47 13.26
N TYR A 33 6.01 -3.53 12.25
CA TYR A 33 5.18 -2.39 11.84
C TYR A 33 3.81 -2.32 12.53
N TYR A 34 3.28 -3.45 13.04
CA TYR A 34 1.95 -3.48 13.68
C TYR A 34 2.01 -3.81 15.17
N ASN A 35 2.96 -4.65 15.59
CA ASN A 35 3.11 -5.01 17.01
C ASN A 35 4.16 -4.15 17.74
N ASP A 36 4.80 -3.20 17.05
CA ASP A 36 5.82 -2.28 17.59
C ASP A 36 7.00 -3.01 18.28
N LEU A 37 7.33 -4.22 17.83
CA LEU A 37 8.47 -4.97 18.36
C LEU A 37 9.78 -4.43 17.79
N SER A 38 10.77 -4.27 18.66
CA SER A 38 12.13 -3.95 18.24
C SER A 38 12.78 -5.12 17.49
N LEU A 39 13.80 -4.84 16.69
CA LEU A 39 14.59 -5.88 16.00
C LEU A 39 15.20 -6.91 16.97
N GLY A 40 15.44 -6.52 18.23
CA GLY A 40 15.92 -7.41 19.27
C GLY A 40 14.85 -8.39 19.73
N GLU A 41 13.66 -7.89 20.06
CA GLU A 41 12.53 -8.71 20.49
C GLU A 41 12.10 -9.69 19.40
N ILE A 42 12.09 -9.25 18.14
CA ILE A 42 11.81 -10.14 17.00
C ILE A 42 12.90 -11.20 16.86
N ALA A 43 14.17 -10.82 16.99
CA ALA A 43 15.28 -11.76 16.90
C ALA A 43 15.21 -12.83 17.99
N ASP A 44 14.86 -12.44 19.21
CA ASP A 44 14.71 -13.34 20.35
C ASP A 44 13.50 -14.29 20.16
N ASN A 45 12.36 -13.76 19.73
CA ASN A 45 11.13 -14.53 19.47
C ASN A 45 11.29 -15.58 18.36
N HIS A 46 12.06 -15.24 17.32
CA HIS A 46 12.27 -16.12 16.16
C HIS A 46 13.58 -16.91 16.26
N HIS A 47 14.35 -16.77 17.35
CA HIS A 47 15.66 -17.41 17.56
C HIS A 47 16.66 -17.18 16.41
N VAL A 48 16.72 -15.95 15.92
CA VAL A 48 17.61 -15.51 14.84
C VAL A 48 18.49 -14.34 15.29
N SER A 49 19.39 -13.86 14.43
CA SER A 49 20.16 -12.66 14.73
C SER A 49 19.34 -11.39 14.41
N ARG A 50 19.64 -10.29 15.13
CA ARG A 50 19.09 -8.95 14.81
C ARG A 50 19.35 -8.55 13.34
N GLN A 51 20.49 -8.95 12.80
CA GLN A 51 20.84 -8.71 11.40
C GLN A 51 19.91 -9.46 10.44
N ALA A 52 19.56 -10.71 10.76
CA ALA A 52 18.64 -11.50 9.94
C ALA A 52 17.24 -10.88 9.89
N VAL A 53 16.76 -10.30 11.00
CA VAL A 53 15.50 -9.55 11.04
C VAL A 53 15.58 -8.31 10.16
N TYR A 54 16.63 -7.50 10.33
CA TYR A 54 16.85 -6.29 9.52
C TYR A 54 16.90 -6.59 8.02
N ASP A 55 17.65 -7.62 7.61
CA ASP A 55 17.78 -8.01 6.20
C ASP A 55 16.47 -8.58 5.64
N ASN A 56 15.66 -9.24 6.46
CA ASN A 56 14.32 -9.67 6.07
C ASN A 56 13.43 -8.45 5.83
N LEU A 57 13.28 -7.54 6.80
CA LEU A 57 12.46 -6.34 6.66
C LEU A 57 12.85 -5.53 5.42
N LYS A 58 14.15 -5.31 5.20
CA LYS A 58 14.66 -4.61 4.02
C LYS A 58 14.25 -5.30 2.70
N ARG A 59 14.29 -6.63 2.65
CA ARG A 59 13.85 -7.40 1.47
C ARG A 59 12.34 -7.35 1.29
N SER A 60 11.57 -7.40 2.37
CA SER A 60 10.11 -7.28 2.36
C SER A 60 9.70 -5.91 1.81
N SER A 61 10.27 -4.81 2.32
CA SER A 61 10.01 -3.46 1.81
C SER A 61 10.31 -3.35 0.31
N LYS A 62 11.45 -3.88 -0.14
CA LYS A 62 11.83 -3.86 -1.57
C LYS A 62 10.89 -4.71 -2.43
N ALA A 63 10.38 -5.82 -1.90
CA ALA A 63 9.42 -6.65 -2.61
C ALA A 63 8.08 -5.91 -2.77
N LEU A 64 7.57 -5.29 -1.71
CA LEU A 64 6.35 -4.48 -1.72
C LEU A 64 6.43 -3.34 -2.75
N GLU A 65 7.54 -2.60 -2.77
CA GLU A 65 7.77 -1.55 -3.77
C GLU A 65 7.81 -2.09 -5.20
N ASN A 66 8.48 -3.23 -5.43
CA ASN A 66 8.54 -3.87 -6.75
C ASN A 66 7.16 -4.41 -7.20
N TYR A 67 6.30 -4.82 -6.26
CA TYR A 67 4.93 -5.18 -6.59
C TYR A 67 4.14 -3.95 -7.03
N GLU A 68 4.24 -2.83 -6.32
CA GLU A 68 3.59 -1.57 -6.75
C GLU A 68 4.10 -1.09 -8.11
N ASP A 69 5.41 -1.17 -8.35
CA ASP A 69 6.01 -0.77 -9.63
C ASP A 69 5.52 -1.61 -10.82
N LYS A 70 4.95 -2.79 -10.57
CA LYS A 70 4.47 -3.72 -11.61
C LYS A 70 2.95 -3.82 -11.69
N LEU A 71 2.29 -3.73 -10.55
CA LEU A 71 0.87 -4.02 -10.40
C LEU A 71 0.04 -2.77 -10.16
N HIS A 72 0.67 -1.69 -9.68
CA HIS A 72 0.09 -0.35 -9.57
C HIS A 72 -1.24 -0.24 -8.80
N MET A 73 -1.55 -1.22 -7.95
CA MET A 73 -2.86 -1.35 -7.32
C MET A 73 -3.15 -0.15 -6.41
N ARG A 74 -2.15 0.34 -5.67
CA ARG A 74 -2.33 1.53 -4.81
C ARG A 74 -2.52 2.78 -5.66
N ARG A 75 -1.69 2.98 -6.69
CA ARG A 75 -1.81 4.13 -7.60
C ARG A 75 -3.18 4.17 -8.27
N ASP A 76 -3.60 3.04 -8.83
CA ASP A 76 -4.81 2.96 -9.61
C ASP A 76 -6.05 3.08 -8.71
N TYR A 77 -6.04 2.44 -7.53
CA TYR A 77 -7.07 2.65 -6.50
C TYR A 77 -7.20 4.12 -6.10
N LYS A 78 -6.07 4.81 -5.90
CA LYS A 78 -6.06 6.24 -5.55
C LYS A 78 -6.70 7.08 -6.67
N ASN A 79 -6.29 6.87 -7.92
CA ASN A 79 -6.84 7.60 -9.07
C ASN A 79 -8.37 7.42 -9.17
N ILE A 80 -8.82 6.16 -9.09
CA ILE A 80 -10.26 5.84 -9.15
C ILE A 80 -10.99 6.50 -7.98
N SER A 81 -10.45 6.39 -6.77
CA SER A 81 -11.07 6.96 -5.57
C SER A 81 -11.20 8.48 -5.66
N ASP A 82 -10.15 9.17 -6.12
CA ASP A 82 -10.15 10.63 -6.30
C ASP A 82 -11.24 11.05 -7.29
N LYS A 83 -11.33 10.38 -8.46
CA LYS A 83 -12.38 10.64 -9.46
C LYS A 83 -13.78 10.38 -8.93
N VAL A 84 -13.96 9.29 -8.17
CA VAL A 84 -15.26 8.99 -7.54
C VAL A 84 -15.65 10.08 -6.53
N TRP A 85 -14.70 10.64 -5.78
CA TRP A 85 -14.95 11.77 -4.88
C TRP A 85 -15.33 13.04 -5.64
N GLU A 86 -14.66 13.34 -6.76
CA GLU A 86 -14.99 14.47 -7.62
C GLU A 86 -16.40 14.35 -8.20
N ILE A 87 -16.76 13.15 -8.69
CA ILE A 87 -18.11 12.84 -9.19
C ILE A 87 -19.15 13.02 -8.07
N ALA A 88 -18.90 12.46 -6.88
CA ALA A 88 -19.81 12.58 -5.74
C ALA A 88 -20.02 14.04 -5.34
N TRP A 89 -18.94 14.83 -5.33
CA TRP A 89 -18.99 16.26 -5.05
C TRP A 89 -19.82 17.01 -6.10
N ALA A 90 -19.62 16.75 -7.38
CA ALA A 90 -20.38 17.39 -8.47
C ALA A 90 -21.89 17.06 -8.38
N VAL A 91 -22.23 15.81 -8.04
CA VAL A 91 -23.62 15.39 -7.80
C VAL A 91 -24.25 16.17 -6.64
N ASP A 92 -23.54 16.27 -5.51
CA ASP A 92 -24.01 17.00 -4.33
C ASP A 92 -24.24 18.50 -4.59
N HIS A 93 -23.51 19.08 -5.55
CA HIS A 93 -23.63 20.48 -5.95
C HIS A 93 -24.51 20.69 -7.19
N HIS A 94 -25.25 19.66 -7.61
CA HIS A 94 -26.15 19.69 -8.77
C HIS A 94 -25.45 20.00 -10.12
N GLN A 95 -24.14 19.73 -10.23
CA GLN A 95 -23.34 19.85 -11.44
C GLN A 95 -23.41 18.54 -12.24
N ILE A 96 -24.60 18.21 -12.74
CA ILE A 96 -24.88 16.90 -13.35
C ILE A 96 -24.10 16.66 -14.65
N ASP A 97 -23.93 17.70 -15.49
CA ASP A 97 -23.18 17.57 -16.74
C ASP A 97 -21.70 17.22 -16.49
N GLU A 98 -21.09 17.90 -15.51
CA GLU A 98 -19.70 17.63 -15.08
C GLU A 98 -19.54 16.23 -14.47
N ALA A 99 -20.48 15.82 -13.61
CA ALA A 99 -20.49 14.46 -13.06
C ALA A 99 -20.61 13.40 -14.17
N HIS A 100 -21.45 13.65 -15.18
CA HIS A 100 -21.63 12.73 -16.31
C HIS A 100 -20.36 12.63 -17.16
N ASP A 101 -19.71 13.75 -17.45
CA ASP A 101 -18.44 13.78 -18.19
C ASP A 101 -17.34 13.02 -17.44
N GLU A 102 -17.20 13.22 -16.13
CA GLU A 102 -16.18 12.51 -15.34
C GLU A 102 -16.46 11.01 -15.19
N ILE A 103 -17.73 10.59 -15.11
CA ILE A 103 -18.08 9.17 -15.20
C ILE A 103 -17.62 8.59 -16.54
N GLY A 104 -17.86 9.30 -17.65
CA GLY A 104 -17.41 8.89 -18.98
C GLY A 104 -15.89 8.72 -19.07
N ASN A 105 -15.14 9.70 -18.55
CA ASN A 105 -13.67 9.67 -18.50
C ASN A 105 -13.17 8.49 -17.66
N LEU A 106 -13.71 8.29 -16.46
CA LEU A 106 -13.33 7.19 -15.58
C LEU A 106 -13.60 5.82 -16.21
N LEU A 107 -14.77 5.64 -16.86
CA LEU A 107 -15.09 4.39 -17.55
C LEU A 107 -14.15 4.11 -18.73
N HIS A 108 -13.72 5.14 -19.45
CA HIS A 108 -12.74 5.01 -20.51
C HIS A 108 -11.37 4.59 -19.97
N GLU A 109 -10.86 5.27 -18.94
CA GLU A 109 -9.59 4.93 -18.28
C GLU A 109 -9.59 3.48 -17.77
N LEU A 110 -10.66 3.06 -17.08
CA LEU A 110 -10.81 1.69 -16.59
C LEU A 110 -10.87 0.63 -17.71
N GLY A 111 -11.34 1.00 -18.90
CA GLY A 111 -11.37 0.11 -20.06
C GLY A 111 -10.02 -0.09 -20.74
N GLU A 112 -9.06 0.79 -20.47
CA GLU A 112 -7.69 0.73 -21.04
C GLU A 112 -6.65 0.14 -20.09
N MET A 113 -7.02 -0.14 -18.83
CA MET A 113 -6.20 -0.80 -17.81
C MET A 113 -6.14 -2.32 -17.99
#